data_AF-A0A2B4SED6-F1
#
_entry.id   AF-A0A2B4SED6-F1
#
_cell.length_a   1.000
_cell.length_b   1.000
_cell.length_c   1.000
_cell.angle_alpha   90.00
_cell.angle_beta   90.00
_cell.angle_gamma   90.00
#
_symmetry.space_group_name_H-M   'P 1'
#
loop_
_entity.id
_entity.type
_entity.pdbx_description
1 polymer ?
#
loop_
_entity_poly.entity_id
_entity_poly.type
_entity_poly.pdbx_seq_one_letter_code
_entity_poly.pdbx_strand_id
1 'polypeptide(L)'
;MLLEEQWLANSTYYKGTVSFLKKLASMSDVWIVTVSQALEWIQSPTSLRIIEDFAPWKCDSQPPADCPPGSCKTCYYPQAKGSPVMKTCAPSCPPNYPWVGNPDGN
;
A
#
# COMPACT_ATOMS: atom_id res chain seq x y z
N MET A 1 2.04 -5.25 -11.85
CA MET A 1 1.58 -6.62 -11.52
C MET A 1 0.36 -6.47 -10.62
N LEU A 2 -0.78 -7.06 -10.98
CA LEU A 2 -1.99 -7.06 -10.15
C LEU A 2 -2.07 -8.41 -9.44
N LEU A 3 -2.13 -8.41 -8.12
CA LEU A 3 -2.16 -9.62 -7.30
C LEU A 3 -3.34 -9.56 -6.34
N GLU A 4 -3.97 -10.70 -6.13
CA GLU A 4 -4.96 -10.89 -5.08
C GLU A 4 -4.32 -11.60 -3.88
N GLU A 5 -4.62 -11.14 -2.67
CA GLU A 5 -4.04 -11.68 -1.44
C GLU A 5 -4.42 -13.16 -1.24
N GLN A 6 -5.67 -13.53 -1.51
CA GLN A 6 -6.14 -14.92 -1.36
C GLN A 6 -5.38 -15.89 -2.28
N TRP A 7 -4.97 -15.43 -3.47
CA TRP A 7 -4.15 -16.24 -4.37
C TRP A 7 -2.75 -16.47 -3.80
N LEU A 8 -2.16 -15.44 -3.16
CA LEU A 8 -0.86 -15.54 -2.49
C LEU A 8 -0.91 -16.35 -1.19
N ALA A 9 -2.09 -16.63 -0.62
CA ALA A 9 -2.20 -17.52 0.54
C ALA A 9 -1.67 -18.94 0.25
N ASN A 10 -1.64 -19.36 -1.02
CA ASN A 10 -0.96 -20.59 -1.41
C ASN A 10 0.57 -20.43 -1.34
N SER A 11 1.21 -21.26 -0.50
CA SER A 11 2.66 -21.17 -0.24
C SER A 11 3.54 -21.31 -1.49
N THR A 12 3.11 -22.08 -2.49
CA THR A 12 3.86 -22.26 -3.74
C THR A 12 3.80 -21.00 -4.58
N TYR A 13 2.61 -20.38 -4.69
CA TYR A 13 2.42 -19.15 -5.44
C TYR A 13 3.16 -17.98 -4.77
N TYR A 14 3.08 -17.87 -3.45
CA TYR A 14 3.86 -16.90 -2.68
C TYR A 14 5.37 -17.02 -2.94
N LYS A 15 5.92 -18.22 -2.80
CA LYS A 15 7.36 -18.47 -3.03
C LYS A 15 7.77 -18.17 -4.47
N GLY A 16 6.92 -18.52 -5.44
CA GLY A 16 7.14 -18.21 -6.86
C GLY A 16 7.18 -16.70 -7.11
N THR A 17 6.20 -15.97 -6.60
CA THR A 17 6.14 -14.50 -6.71
C THR A 17 7.34 -13.84 -6.03
N VAL A 18 7.71 -14.25 -4.82
CA VAL A 18 8.91 -13.71 -4.14
C VAL A 18 10.18 -13.99 -4.94
N SER A 19 10.33 -15.20 -5.50
CA SER A 19 11.49 -15.55 -6.32
C SER A 19 11.55 -14.72 -7.61
N PHE A 20 10.40 -14.47 -8.23
CA PHE A 20 10.29 -13.58 -9.39
C PHE A 20 10.70 -12.14 -9.04
N LEU A 21 10.18 -11.58 -7.94
CA LEU A 21 10.53 -10.23 -7.50
C LEU A 21 12.03 -10.10 -7.17
N LYS A 22 12.62 -11.11 -6.51
CA LYS A 22 14.08 -11.15 -6.28
C LYS A 22 14.88 -11.17 -7.57
N LYS A 23 14.42 -11.92 -8.58
CA LYS A 23 15.07 -11.96 -9.89
C LYS A 23 15.02 -10.60 -10.58
N LEU A 24 13.86 -9.94 -10.59
CA LEU A 24 13.75 -8.58 -11.15
C LEU A 24 14.64 -7.57 -10.41
N ALA A 25 14.63 -7.61 -9.08
CA ALA A 25 15.45 -6.71 -8.26
C ALA A 25 16.97 -6.90 -8.44
N SER A 26 17.40 -8.04 -9.02
CA SER A 26 18.81 -8.29 -9.35
C SER A 26 19.24 -7.73 -10.71
N MET A 27 18.29 -7.27 -11.52
CA MET A 27 18.55 -6.70 -12.85
C MET A 27 18.80 -5.19 -12.70
N SER A 28 19.93 -4.70 -13.20
CA SER A 28 20.33 -3.28 -13.10
C SER A 28 19.52 -2.33 -13.97
N ASP A 29 18.71 -2.87 -14.89
CA ASP A 29 17.88 -2.15 -15.86
C ASP A 29 16.37 -2.34 -15.61
N VAL A 30 15.99 -2.83 -14.42
CA VAL A 30 14.60 -3.05 -14.02
C VAL A 30 14.30 -2.40 -12.68
N TRP A 31 13.19 -1.66 -12.60
CA TRP A 31 12.70 -1.04 -11.36
C TRP A 31 11.30 -1.53 -11.02
N ILE A 32 11.09 -1.83 -9.74
CA ILE A 32 9.76 -2.12 -9.19
C ILE A 32 9.27 -0.82 -8.55
N VAL A 33 8.29 -0.18 -9.17
CA VAL A 33 7.78 1.14 -8.78
C VAL A 33 6.27 1.11 -8.55
N THR A 34 5.77 2.13 -7.85
CA THR A 34 4.32 2.36 -7.72
C THR A 34 3.73 2.88 -9.03
N VAL A 35 2.39 2.85 -9.14
CA VAL A 35 1.70 3.43 -10.31
C VAL A 35 2.00 4.93 -10.43
N SER A 36 2.03 5.66 -9.32
CA SER A 36 2.34 7.10 -9.31
C SER A 36 3.76 7.38 -9.81
N GLN A 37 4.75 6.61 -9.35
CA GLN A 37 6.14 6.72 -9.82
C GLN A 37 6.31 6.40 -11.31
N ALA A 38 5.54 5.46 -11.83
CA ALA A 38 5.51 5.20 -13.27
C ALA A 38 4.92 6.39 -14.05
N LEU A 39 3.88 7.04 -13.53
CA LEU A 39 3.29 8.24 -14.13
C LEU A 39 4.26 9.43 -14.10
N GLU A 40 5.00 9.64 -13.01
CA GLU A 40 6.04 10.67 -12.90
C GLU A 40 7.12 10.48 -13.97
N TRP A 41 7.55 9.23 -14.20
CA TRP A 41 8.48 8.92 -15.28
C TRP A 41 7.87 9.14 -16.67
N ILE A 42 6.60 8.83 -16.89
CA ILE A 42 5.91 9.12 -18.16
C ILE A 42 5.85 10.64 -18.41
N GLN A 43 5.60 11.43 -17.37
CA GLN A 43 5.56 12.89 -17.45
C GLN A 43 6.94 13.50 -17.73
N SER A 44 8.01 12.90 -17.20
CA SER A 44 9.39 13.33 -17.43
C SER A 44 10.31 12.13 -17.71
N PRO A 45 10.30 11.59 -18.94
CA PRO A 45 11.04 10.39 -19.29
C PRO A 45 12.53 10.56 -19.02
N THR A 46 13.06 9.69 -18.16
CA THR A 46 14.46 9.69 -17.75
C THR A 46 15.16 8.45 -18.27
N SER A 47 16.30 8.63 -18.96
CA SER A 47 17.04 7.50 -19.53
C SER A 47 17.68 6.63 -18.45
N LEU A 48 17.88 5.35 -18.75
CA LEU A 48 18.54 4.40 -17.84
C LEU A 48 19.90 4.84 -17.32
N ARG A 49 20.63 5.70 -18.06
CA ARG A 49 21.95 6.20 -17.65
C ARG A 49 21.92 7.12 -16.43
N ILE A 50 20.79 7.78 -16.18
CA ILE A 50 20.61 8.79 -15.13
C ILE A 50 19.38 8.50 -14.26
N ILE A 51 18.78 7.32 -14.41
CA ILE A 51 17.54 6.95 -13.72
C ILE A 51 17.74 6.79 -12.22
N GLU A 52 18.95 6.44 -11.78
CA GLU A 52 19.30 6.40 -10.36
C GLU A 52 19.21 7.78 -9.71
N ASP A 53 19.41 8.86 -10.48
CA ASP A 53 19.30 10.26 -10.04
C ASP A 53 17.91 10.85 -10.29
N PHE A 54 16.95 10.04 -10.72
CA PHE A 54 15.59 10.49 -10.92
C PHE A 54 14.93 10.77 -9.57
N ALA A 55 14.86 12.06 -9.21
CA ALA A 55 14.38 12.52 -7.91
C ALA A 55 13.04 11.91 -7.46
N PRO A 56 12.00 11.73 -8.32
CA PRO A 56 10.73 11.14 -7.88
C PRO A 56 10.83 9.67 -7.43
N TRP A 57 11.88 8.96 -7.82
CA TRP A 57 12.13 7.58 -7.39
C TRP A 57 13.11 7.47 -6.22
N LYS A 58 13.71 8.59 -5.76
CA LYS A 58 14.61 8.58 -4.62
C LYS A 58 13.84 8.26 -3.33
N CYS A 59 14.38 7.35 -2.54
CA CYS A 59 13.83 6.93 -1.25
C CYS A 59 14.60 7.60 -0.10
N ASP A 60 14.67 8.94 -0.10
CA ASP A 60 15.52 9.70 0.82
C ASP A 60 15.00 9.73 2.26
N SER A 61 13.74 9.35 2.48
CA SER A 61 13.13 9.25 3.80
C SER A 61 12.29 8.00 3.93
N GLN A 62 12.38 7.35 5.08
CA GLN A 62 11.47 6.28 5.43
C GLN A 62 10.06 6.88 5.68
N PRO A 63 9.00 6.31 5.09
CA PRO A 63 7.64 6.75 5.38
C PRO A 63 7.36 6.69 6.89
N PRO A 64 6.56 7.62 7.44
CA PRO A 64 6.12 7.51 8.82
C PRO A 64 5.39 6.18 9.02
N ALA A 65 5.45 5.64 10.23
CA ALA A 65 4.70 4.43 10.58
C ALA A 65 3.20 4.65 10.30
N ASP A 66 2.54 3.65 9.72
CA ASP A 66 1.11 3.70 9.38
C ASP A 66 0.23 4.05 10.60
N CYS A 67 0.67 3.66 11.79
CA CYS A 67 0.00 3.93 13.05
C CYS A 67 1.02 4.25 14.15
N PRO A 68 0.94 5.40 14.82
CA PRO A 68 1.73 5.66 16.02
C PRO A 68 1.55 4.57 17.09
N PRO A 69 2.59 4.22 17.86
CA PRO A 69 2.47 3.26 18.95
C PRO A 69 1.37 3.69 19.94
N GLY A 70 0.42 2.80 20.22
CA GLY A 70 -0.69 3.05 21.15
C GLY A 70 -1.88 3.82 20.59
N SER A 71 -1.86 4.29 19.34
CA SER A 71 -3.02 4.96 18.72
C SER A 71 -4.00 4.01 18.04
N CYS A 72 -3.67 2.73 17.91
CA CYS A 72 -4.53 1.74 17.26
C CYS A 72 -5.74 1.41 18.14
N LYS A 73 -6.94 1.59 17.59
CA LYS A 73 -8.24 1.36 18.24
C LYS A 73 -9.05 0.37 17.43
N THR A 74 -9.84 -0.44 18.15
CA THR A 74 -10.83 -1.33 17.54
C THR A 74 -12.23 -0.78 17.82
N CYS A 75 -12.96 -0.43 16.76
CA CYS A 75 -14.29 0.16 16.81
C CYS A 75 -15.32 -0.90 16.40
N TYR A 76 -16.33 -1.11 17.25
CA TYR A 76 -17.38 -2.11 17.05
C TYR A 76 -18.69 -1.41 16.70
N TYR A 77 -19.35 -1.85 15.62
CA TYR A 77 -20.60 -1.26 15.14
C TYR A 77 -21.73 -2.31 15.08
N PRO A 78 -22.25 -2.77 16.24
CA PRO A 78 -23.24 -3.84 16.29
C PRO A 78 -24.59 -3.45 15.67
N GLN A 79 -24.87 -2.15 15.53
CA GLN A 79 -26.10 -1.64 14.94
C GLN A 79 -26.04 -1.57 13.40
N ALA A 80 -24.84 -1.62 12.81
CA ALA A 80 -24.67 -1.65 11.36
C ALA A 80 -24.87 -3.06 10.80
N LYS A 81 -25.36 -3.15 9.57
CA LYS A 81 -25.61 -4.44 8.89
C LYS A 81 -24.32 -5.26 8.83
N GLY A 82 -24.36 -6.49 9.34
CA GLY A 82 -23.19 -7.37 9.40
C GLY A 82 -22.27 -7.13 10.60
N SER A 83 -22.64 -6.23 11.51
CA SER A 83 -21.90 -5.93 12.75
C SER A 83 -20.40 -5.70 12.53
N PRO A 84 -20.01 -4.80 11.61
CA PRO A 84 -18.63 -4.66 11.20
C PRO A 84 -17.73 -4.18 12.35
N VAL A 85 -16.46 -4.56 12.24
CA VAL A 85 -15.38 -4.15 13.15
C VAL A 85 -14.34 -3.42 12.32
N MET A 86 -13.94 -2.24 12.78
CA MET A 86 -12.93 -1.41 12.13
C MET A 86 -11.73 -1.23 13.05
N LYS A 87 -10.52 -1.41 12.52
CA LYS A 87 -9.28 -1.00 13.19
C LYS A 87 -8.83 0.33 12.61
N THR A 88 -8.53 1.31 13.45
CA THR A 88 -8.16 2.66 13.02
C THR A 88 -7.14 3.28 13.96
N CYS A 89 -6.37 4.23 13.45
CA CYS A 89 -5.44 5.06 14.20
C CYS A 89 -6.00 6.46 14.49
N ALA A 90 -7.27 6.70 14.12
CA ALA A 90 -7.96 7.95 14.34
C ALA A 90 -8.06 8.30 15.85
N PRO A 91 -8.17 9.60 16.20
CA PRO A 91 -8.30 10.04 17.59
C PRO A 91 -9.51 9.44 18.31
N SER A 92 -10.57 9.07 17.62
CA SER A 92 -11.76 8.43 18.18
C SER A 92 -12.42 7.50 17.16
N CYS A 93 -13.24 6.57 17.66
CA CYS A 93 -14.14 5.81 16.79
C CYS A 93 -15.24 6.75 16.27
N PRO A 94 -15.50 6.81 14.95
CA PRO A 94 -16.65 7.56 14.45
C PRO A 94 -17.95 6.94 14.99
N PRO A 95 -19.02 7.74 15.17
CA PRO A 95 -20.29 7.27 15.76
C PRO A 95 -20.99 6.22 14.88
N ASN A 96 -20.86 6.33 13.56
CA ASN A 96 -21.40 5.39 12.57
C ASN A 96 -20.27 4.66 11.84
N TYR A 97 -20.56 3.48 11.30
CA TYR A 97 -19.61 2.79 10.42
C TYR A 97 -19.47 3.56 9.10
N PRO A 98 -18.25 3.97 8.69
CA PRO A 98 -18.01 4.62 7.41
C PRO A 98 -18.61 3.84 6.23
N TRP A 99 -19.45 4.49 5.42
CA TRP A 99 -20.11 3.85 4.28
C TRP A 99 -20.36 4.84 3.14
N VAL A 100 -20.89 4.33 2.03
CA VAL A 100 -21.37 5.15 0.92
C VAL A 100 -22.42 6.14 1.44
N GLY A 101 -22.19 7.44 1.21
CA GLY A 101 -23.04 8.52 1.70
C GLY A 101 -22.68 9.05 3.10
N ASN A 102 -21.83 8.34 3.85
CA ASN A 102 -21.25 8.82 5.12
C ASN A 102 -19.80 8.29 5.29
N PRO A 103 -18.84 8.81 4.51
CA PRO A 103 -17.47 8.29 4.48
C PRO A 103 -16.68 8.58 5.76
N ASP A 104 -17.03 9.63 6.50
CA ASP A 104 -16.37 9.96 7.78
C ASP A 104 -17.03 9.26 8.97
N GLY A 105 -18.25 8.72 8.78
CA GLY A 105 -19.01 8.05 9.82
C GLY A 105 -19.57 8.99 10.90
N ASN A 106 -19.74 10.28 10.59
CA ASN A 106 -20.29 11.28 11.52
C ASN A 106 -21.82 11.26 11.63
#